data_AF-A0A961MHW5-F1
#
_entry.id   AF-A0A961MHW5-F1
#
_cell.length_a   1.000
_cell.length_b   1.000
_cell.length_c   1.000
_cell.angle_alpha   90.00
_cell.angle_beta   90.00
_cell.angle_gamma   90.00
#
_symmetry.space_group_name_H-M   'P 1'
#
loop_
_entity.id
_entity.type
_entity.pdbx_description
1 polymer ?
#
loop_
_entity_poly.entity_id
_entity_poly.type
_entity_poly.pdbx_seq_one_letter_code
_entity_poly.pdbx_strand_id
1 'polypeptide(L)'
;CRWRNANHRPWMAAPAGEVIPPRVIDKPPSAELRENQKDQDSLPPYEVLDAILERLIESDQSVAEIVAAGFDRATVKRVEHLVYISEWKRFQSAPGPRLTTRAFWLDRRYPMVNRWRDPG
;
A
#
# COMPACT_ATOMS: atom_id res chain seq x y z
N CYS A 1 -9.23 -3.76 -12.34
CA CYS A 1 -10.62 -3.37 -12.74
C CYS A 1 -11.03 -3.81 -14.14
N ARG A 2 -10.18 -3.64 -15.18
CA ARG A 2 -10.48 -4.08 -16.56
C ARG A 2 -10.86 -5.56 -16.65
N TRP A 3 -10.21 -6.41 -15.85
CA TRP A 3 -10.54 -7.83 -15.74
C TRP A 3 -12.01 -8.07 -15.38
N ARG A 4 -12.58 -7.29 -14.45
CA ARG A 4 -14.00 -7.44 -14.06
C ARG A 4 -14.89 -7.21 -15.28
N ASN A 5 -14.76 -6.07 -15.96
CA ASN A 5 -15.60 -5.76 -17.12
C ASN A 5 -15.46 -6.79 -18.25
N ALA A 6 -14.28 -7.38 -18.41
CA ALA A 6 -14.01 -8.41 -19.42
C ALA A 6 -14.48 -9.83 -19.03
N ASN A 7 -14.74 -10.10 -17.75
CA ASN A 7 -15.03 -11.45 -17.26
C ASN A 7 -16.36 -11.48 -16.50
N HIS A 8 -17.33 -12.23 -17.01
CA HIS A 8 -18.60 -12.52 -16.33
C HIS A 8 -18.80 -14.03 -16.19
N ARG A 9 -19.21 -14.49 -15.00
CA ARG A 9 -19.44 -15.90 -14.69
C ARG A 9 -20.87 -16.07 -14.15
N PRO A 10 -21.49 -17.26 -14.32
CA PRO A 10 -22.89 -17.47 -13.94
C PRO A 10 -23.23 -17.20 -12.47
N TRP A 11 -22.28 -17.35 -11.55
CA TRP A 11 -22.47 -17.10 -10.11
C TRP A 11 -22.38 -15.61 -9.72
N MET A 12 -22.01 -14.72 -10.65
CA MET A 12 -21.83 -13.31 -10.37
C MET A 12 -23.17 -12.58 -10.42
N ALA A 13 -23.56 -11.96 -9.30
CA ALA A 13 -24.83 -11.24 -9.18
C ALA A 13 -24.89 -9.90 -9.94
N ALA A 14 -23.72 -9.33 -10.28
CA ALA A 14 -23.64 -8.09 -11.04
C ALA A 14 -23.91 -8.32 -12.55
N PRO A 15 -24.46 -7.32 -13.26
CA PRO A 15 -24.72 -7.43 -14.70
C PRO A 15 -23.44 -7.70 -15.49
N ALA A 16 -23.60 -8.31 -16.67
CA ALA A 16 -22.53 -8.49 -17.63
C ALA A 16 -22.21 -7.15 -18.33
N GLY A 17 -20.96 -6.97 -18.75
CA GLY A 17 -20.49 -5.76 -19.45
C GLY A 17 -19.79 -4.75 -18.54
N GLU A 18 -19.94 -3.46 -18.86
CA GLU A 18 -19.25 -2.37 -18.17
C GLU A 18 -19.88 -2.09 -16.80
N VAL A 19 -19.31 -2.67 -15.75
CA VAL A 19 -19.70 -2.42 -14.35
C VAL A 19 -18.87 -1.27 -13.75
N ILE A 20 -17.60 -1.19 -14.12
CA ILE A 20 -16.67 -0.15 -13.66
C ILE A 20 -16.37 0.79 -14.84
N PRO A 21 -16.81 2.06 -14.81
CA PRO A 21 -16.55 2.99 -15.90
C PRO A 21 -15.04 3.19 -16.18
N PRO A 22 -14.59 3.21 -17.45
CA PRO A 22 -13.19 3.41 -17.81
C PRO A 22 -12.58 4.67 -17.20
N ARG A 23 -13.36 5.76 -17.09
CA ARG A 23 -12.93 7.01 -16.44
C ARG A 23 -12.41 6.84 -15.01
N VAL A 24 -12.89 5.83 -14.28
CA VAL A 24 -12.43 5.54 -12.91
C VAL A 24 -11.11 4.78 -12.91
N ILE A 25 -10.86 3.99 -13.96
CA ILE A 25 -9.64 3.19 -14.13
C ILE A 25 -8.50 4.07 -14.65
N ASP A 26 -8.82 4.97 -15.59
CA ASP A 26 -7.82 5.79 -16.30
C ASP A 26 -7.51 7.10 -15.57
N LYS A 27 -8.25 7.41 -14.49
CA LYS A 27 -7.93 8.56 -13.65
C LYS A 27 -6.55 8.34 -13.01
N PRO A 28 -5.63 9.31 -13.07
CA PRO A 28 -4.34 9.20 -12.41
C PRO A 28 -4.53 8.98 -10.90
N PRO A 29 -3.64 8.22 -10.24
CA PRO A 29 -3.79 7.90 -8.84
C PRO A 29 -3.66 9.18 -8.00
N SER A 30 -4.71 9.46 -7.22
CA SER A 30 -4.83 10.62 -6.35
C SER A 30 -5.72 10.26 -5.17
N ALA A 31 -5.22 10.28 -3.92
CA ALA A 31 -6.08 10.25 -2.74
C ALA A 31 -6.73 11.62 -2.55
N GLU A 32 -7.78 11.87 -3.32
CA GLU A 32 -8.60 13.07 -3.18
C GLU A 32 -9.40 12.99 -1.86
N LEU A 33 -8.78 13.38 -0.74
CA LEU A 33 -9.50 13.75 0.47
C LEU A 33 -9.94 15.24 0.45
N ARG A 34 -9.40 16.05 -0.49
CA ARG A 34 -9.78 17.45 -0.78
C ARG A 34 -9.51 17.82 -2.24
N GLU A 35 -10.19 18.86 -2.76
CA GLU A 35 -9.91 19.45 -4.08
C GLU A 35 -8.43 19.84 -4.20
N ASN A 36 -7.78 19.40 -5.29
CA ASN A 36 -6.37 19.63 -5.64
C ASN A 36 -5.32 18.92 -4.77
N GLN A 37 -5.68 18.00 -3.86
CA GLN A 37 -4.66 17.24 -3.13
C GLN A 37 -4.13 16.09 -4.00
N LYS A 38 -2.83 16.09 -4.32
CA LYS A 38 -2.13 14.99 -5.00
C LYS A 38 -1.17 14.31 -4.02
N ASP A 39 -1.31 13.00 -3.81
CA ASP A 39 -0.38 12.23 -2.97
C ASP A 39 1.08 12.30 -3.46
N GLN A 40 1.25 12.54 -4.77
CA GLN A 40 2.54 12.66 -5.44
C GLN A 40 3.36 13.86 -4.94
N ASP A 41 2.77 14.81 -4.22
CA ASP A 41 3.49 15.94 -3.65
C ASP A 41 4.38 15.52 -2.45
N SER A 42 4.14 14.33 -1.88
CA SER A 42 4.81 13.91 -0.64
C SER A 42 5.19 12.44 -0.57
N LEU A 43 4.88 11.63 -1.57
CA LEU A 43 5.27 10.23 -1.66
C LEU A 43 6.05 9.95 -2.95
N PRO A 44 6.97 8.96 -2.94
CA PRO A 44 7.57 8.48 -4.18
C PRO A 44 6.47 7.92 -5.11
N PRO A 45 6.77 7.76 -6.42
CA PRO A 45 5.86 7.09 -7.35
C PRO A 45 5.36 5.75 -6.78
N TYR A 46 4.09 5.41 -6.97
CA TYR A 46 3.49 4.21 -6.37
C TYR A 46 4.27 2.93 -6.71
N GLU A 47 4.81 2.80 -7.92
CA GLU A 47 5.64 1.66 -8.29
C GLU A 47 6.87 1.50 -7.37
N VAL A 48 7.50 2.61 -6.99
CA VAL A 48 8.63 2.63 -6.06
C VAL A 48 8.16 2.40 -4.63
N LEU A 49 7.05 3.03 -4.24
CA LEU A 49 6.46 2.88 -2.91
C LEU A 49 6.08 1.43 -2.61
N ASP A 50 5.36 0.80 -3.54
CA ASP A 50 4.85 -0.56 -3.39
C ASP A 50 6.01 -1.56 -3.32
N ALA A 51 7.05 -1.38 -4.14
CA ALA A 51 8.25 -2.22 -4.09
C ALA A 51 9.00 -2.09 -2.75
N ILE A 52 9.05 -0.89 -2.16
CA ILE A 52 9.64 -0.69 -0.82
C ILE A 52 8.75 -1.34 0.25
N LEU A 53 7.42 -1.19 0.17
CA LEU A 53 6.48 -1.76 1.13
C LEU A 53 6.50 -3.29 1.11
N GLU A 54 6.53 -3.91 -0.07
CA GLU A 54 6.64 -5.36 -0.22
C GLU A 54 7.91 -5.89 0.47
N ARG A 55 9.04 -5.21 0.27
CA ARG A 55 10.31 -5.59 0.90
C ARG A 55 10.32 -5.39 2.41
N LEU A 56 9.82 -4.26 2.89
CA LEU A 56 9.76 -3.95 4.33
C LEU A 56 8.78 -4.86 5.09
N ILE A 57 7.63 -5.16 4.50
CA ILE A 57 6.52 -5.82 5.21
C ILE A 57 6.47 -7.30 4.92
N GLU A 58 6.49 -7.70 3.65
CA GLU A 58 6.36 -9.10 3.24
C GLU A 58 7.68 -9.85 3.38
N SER A 59 8.79 -9.21 2.97
CA SER A 59 10.13 -9.83 3.01
C SER A 59 10.93 -9.56 4.29
N ASP A 60 10.42 -8.71 5.19
CA ASP A 60 11.08 -8.35 6.47
C ASP A 60 12.51 -7.79 6.31
N GLN A 61 12.80 -7.16 5.16
CA GLN A 61 14.13 -6.64 4.85
C GLN A 61 14.43 -5.39 5.67
N SER A 62 15.67 -5.29 6.13
CA SER A 62 16.23 -4.10 6.75
C SER A 62 16.38 -2.95 5.76
N VAL A 63 16.54 -1.73 6.26
CA VAL A 63 16.77 -0.57 5.38
C VAL A 63 18.06 -0.72 4.59
N ALA A 64 19.10 -1.33 5.16
CA ALA A 64 20.35 -1.59 4.45
C ALA A 64 20.17 -2.52 3.25
N GLU A 65 19.40 -3.59 3.40
CA GLU A 65 19.13 -4.55 2.32
C GLU A 65 18.34 -3.91 1.18
N ILE A 66 17.35 -3.06 1.51
CA ILE A 66 16.55 -2.37 0.50
C ILE A 66 17.39 -1.31 -0.22
N VAL A 67 18.27 -0.60 0.48
CA VAL A 67 19.21 0.34 -0.15
C VAL A 67 20.19 -0.40 -1.06
N ALA A 68 20.70 -1.56 -0.64
CA ALA A 68 21.56 -2.42 -1.47
C ALA A 68 20.85 -2.94 -2.73
N ALA A 69 19.51 -3.07 -2.69
CA ALA A 69 18.69 -3.40 -3.85
C ALA A 69 18.48 -2.23 -4.84
N GLY A 70 19.06 -1.05 -4.57
CA GLY A 70 19.08 0.09 -5.49
C GLY A 70 18.08 1.21 -5.18
N PHE A 71 17.39 1.16 -4.03
CA PHE A 71 16.47 2.21 -3.62
C PHE A 71 17.19 3.34 -2.88
N ASP A 72 16.73 4.58 -3.08
CA ASP A 72 17.26 5.74 -2.37
C ASP A 72 17.01 5.65 -0.85
N ARG A 73 18.07 5.81 -0.06
CA ARG A 73 18.02 5.66 1.41
C ARG A 73 17.06 6.65 2.07
N ALA A 74 17.03 7.90 1.61
CA ALA A 74 16.15 8.91 2.19
C ALA A 74 14.67 8.54 1.97
N THR A 75 14.37 8.03 0.79
CA THR A 75 13.04 7.53 0.41
C THR A 75 12.65 6.32 1.25
N VAL A 76 13.51 5.30 1.37
CA VAL A 76 13.24 4.09 2.17
C VAL A 76 12.99 4.46 3.64
N LYS A 77 13.83 5.32 4.22
CA LYS A 77 13.66 5.79 5.60
C LYS A 77 12.38 6.57 5.82
N ARG A 78 11.98 7.40 4.85
CA ARG A 78 10.71 8.12 4.90
C ARG A 78 9.53 7.14 4.90
N VAL A 79 9.55 6.13 4.03
CA VAL A 79 8.48 5.12 3.96
C VAL A 79 8.42 4.30 5.25
N GLU A 80 9.56 3.81 5.74
CA GLU A 80 9.65 3.09 7.03
C GLU A 80 9.05 3.92 8.18
N HIS A 81 9.43 5.19 8.26
CA HIS A 81 8.89 6.10 9.27
C HIS A 81 7.36 6.23 9.17
N LEU A 82 6.84 6.45 7.96
CA LEU A 82 5.40 6.57 7.70
C LEU A 82 4.65 5.29 8.07
N VAL A 83 5.25 4.13 7.83
CA VAL A 83 4.71 2.85 8.29
C VAL A 83 4.61 2.87 9.82
N TYR A 84 5.68 3.14 10.55
CA TYR A 84 5.63 3.08 12.02
C TYR A 84 4.67 4.06 12.68
N ILE A 85 4.58 5.30 12.20
CA ILE A 85 3.66 6.29 12.81
C ILE A 85 2.19 6.01 12.47
N SER A 86 1.91 5.18 11.46
CA SER A 86 0.56 4.87 11.02
C SER A 86 -0.06 3.65 11.72
N GLU A 87 0.65 3.01 12.67
CA GLU A 87 0.11 1.83 13.37
C GLU A 87 -1.19 2.10 14.11
N TRP A 88 -1.30 3.26 14.76
CA TRP A 88 -2.51 3.61 15.50
C TRP A 88 -3.74 3.66 14.59
N LYS A 89 -3.59 4.10 13.32
CA LYS A 89 -4.67 4.13 12.32
C LYS A 89 -5.07 2.71 11.92
N ARG A 90 -4.08 1.83 11.75
CA ARG A 90 -4.31 0.42 11.39
C ARG A 90 -5.01 -0.35 12.50
N PHE A 91 -4.70 -0.06 13.76
CA PHE A 91 -5.34 -0.70 14.90
C PHE A 91 -6.85 -0.40 14.98
N GLN A 92 -7.28 0.75 14.45
CA GLN A 92 -8.69 1.16 14.38
C GLN A 92 -9.39 0.69 13.10
N SER A 93 -8.68 0.03 12.17
CA SER A 93 -9.25 -0.40 10.89
C SER A 93 -10.15 -1.62 11.08
N ALA A 94 -11.26 -1.66 10.35
CA ALA A 94 -12.14 -2.83 10.31
C ALA A 94 -11.39 -4.06 9.74
N PRO A 95 -11.73 -5.28 10.16
CA PRO A 95 -11.15 -6.49 9.59
C PRO A 95 -11.46 -6.58 8.10
N GLY A 96 -10.45 -6.97 7.31
CA GLY A 96 -10.55 -7.15 5.87
C GLY A 96 -9.94 -8.49 5.41
N PRO A 97 -10.25 -8.94 4.19
CA PRO A 97 -9.70 -10.18 3.65
C PRO A 97 -8.18 -10.07 3.47
N ARG A 98 -7.45 -11.11 3.87
CA ARG A 98 -6.01 -11.22 3.63
C ARG A 98 -5.75 -11.71 2.21
N LEU A 99 -4.96 -10.95 1.45
CA LEU A 99 -4.57 -11.30 0.07
C LEU A 99 -3.10 -11.66 -0.05
N THR A 100 -2.24 -11.19 0.87
CA THR A 100 -0.79 -11.36 0.83
C THR A 100 -0.29 -12.30 1.93
N THR A 101 0.99 -12.64 1.89
CA THR A 101 1.62 -13.56 2.85
C THR A 101 1.73 -12.98 4.25
N ARG A 102 1.79 -11.64 4.39
CA ARG A 102 1.80 -10.95 5.68
C ARG A 102 0.75 -9.83 5.70
N ALA A 103 -0.31 -10.01 6.47
CA ALA A 103 -1.29 -8.96 6.70
C ALA A 103 -0.88 -8.01 7.83
N PHE A 104 -1.33 -6.76 7.75
CA PHE A 104 -1.11 -5.73 8.77
C PHE A 104 -1.78 -5.98 10.12
N TRP A 105 -2.60 -7.03 10.26
CA TRP A 105 -3.37 -7.31 11.47
C TRP A 105 -2.69 -8.39 12.34
N LEU A 106 -3.11 -9.65 12.22
CA LEU A 106 -2.61 -10.74 13.08
C LEU A 106 -1.14 -11.09 12.85
N ASP A 107 -0.67 -10.99 11.61
CA ASP A 107 0.66 -11.46 11.20
C ASP A 107 1.77 -10.47 11.53
N ARG A 108 1.45 -9.18 11.70
CA ARG A 108 2.42 -8.11 11.97
C ARG A 108 2.07 -7.34 13.24
N ARG A 109 2.54 -7.87 14.38
CA ARG A 109 2.27 -7.31 15.72
C ARG A 109 3.35 -6.32 16.13
N TYR A 110 3.14 -5.04 15.85
CA TYR A 110 4.02 -3.96 16.29
C TYR A 110 3.38 -3.16 17.43
N PRO A 111 4.18 -2.66 18.40
CA PRO A 111 3.66 -1.81 19.46
C PRO A 111 3.19 -0.46 18.89
N MET A 112 2.06 0.06 19.40
CA MET A 112 1.57 1.40 19.02
C MET A 112 2.54 2.51 19.42
N VAL A 113 3.14 2.40 20.61
CA VAL A 113 4.21 3.29 21.06
C VAL A 113 5.53 2.64 20.72
N ASN A 114 6.15 3.09 19.64
CA ASN A 114 7.41 2.54 19.14
C ASN A 114 8.45 3.63 18.84
N ARG A 115 9.56 3.62 19.59
CA ARG A 115 10.73 4.50 19.36
C ARG A 115 11.89 3.80 18.65
N TRP A 116 11.78 2.50 18.37
CA TRP A 116 12.80 1.79 17.61
C TRP A 116 12.91 2.36 16.20
N ARG A 117 14.14 2.58 15.74
CA ARG A 117 14.46 3.01 14.39
C ARG A 117 15.66 2.21 13.95
N ASP A 118 15.56 1.57 12.78
CA ASP A 118 16.71 0.95 12.16
C ASP A 118 17.76 2.04 11.85
N PRO A 119 19.03 1.94 12.27
CA PRO A 119 20.07 2.88 11.82
C PRO A 119 20.44 2.68 10.34
N GLY A 120 20.17 1.50 9.76
CA GLY A 120 20.77 1.03 8.52
C GLY A 120 22.11 0.36 8.81
#